data_AF-A0A160IPD2-F1
#
_entry.id   AF-A0A160IPD2-F1
#
_cell.length_a   1.000
_cell.length_b   1.000
_cell.length_c   1.000
_cell.angle_alpha   90.00
_cell.angle_beta   90.00
_cell.angle_gamma   90.00
#
_symmetry.space_group_name_H-M   'P 1'
#
loop_
_entity.id
_entity.type
_entity.pdbx_description
1 polymer ?
#
loop_
_entity_poly.entity_id
_entity_poly.type
_entity_poly.pdbx_seq_one_letter_code
_entity_poly.pdbx_strand_id
1 'polypeptide(L)'
;MTKKTEDYFVAMPNCMFAFDTDLYVTDEEFLLFYYLGTIVQARNPHLVLTNIEFLSSIMVSFDSNSSRRKSKIKKALLSLETKEYISIHHTSSEIKNNSSLKISIIDLKHPIYTNSVKSGKWTYMGFTQITENMYSSVKNGKQLKIISYVSWRSQIDYRISYYEWERVLDVSHQTAVKLISECQKKGLIIKHRGDYFITPSGEIRQETNSYEINKKKSTEFNLAKEINTNAKSETKSMMSIETRPNNWFETGDDSWLTENDFYIYLTSKCFVLKEHADKRIAGIQKSECGAQKIKNKMEKAENRIRQAILENEKLLDSQRDMIDTRETTYIPQKSKYDISHIIGND
;
A
#
# COMPACT_ATOMS: atom_id res chain seq x y z
N MET A 1 27.30 5.21 -8.64
CA MET A 1 26.88 5.39 -7.23
C MET A 1 25.59 6.20 -7.22
N THR A 2 24.44 5.53 -7.29
CA THR A 2 23.15 6.16 -7.06
C THR A 2 23.02 6.43 -5.57
N LYS A 3 23.00 7.71 -5.17
CA LYS A 3 22.68 8.11 -3.80
C LYS A 3 21.33 7.48 -3.45
N LYS A 4 21.31 6.67 -2.40
CA LYS A 4 20.08 6.16 -1.81
C LYS A 4 19.26 7.38 -1.39
N THR A 5 18.14 7.64 -2.06
CA THR A 5 17.22 8.70 -1.66
C THR A 5 16.77 8.34 -0.25
N GLU A 6 17.05 9.22 0.73
CA GLU A 6 16.54 9.01 2.09
C GLU A 6 15.01 9.13 2.04
N ASP A 7 14.32 8.11 2.56
CA ASP A 7 12.87 8.12 2.64
C ASP A 7 12.41 9.31 3.50
N TYR A 8 11.46 10.08 2.98
CA TYR A 8 10.82 11.15 3.74
C TYR A 8 10.18 10.58 5.01
N PHE A 9 10.41 11.25 6.15
CA PHE A 9 9.86 10.83 7.44
C PHE A 9 9.37 12.03 8.26
N VAL A 10 8.44 11.74 9.16
CA VAL A 10 8.04 12.64 10.24
C VAL A 10 8.73 12.22 11.53
N ALA A 11 9.41 13.14 12.20
CA ALA A 11 10.03 12.91 13.50
C ALA A 11 8.98 13.03 14.61
N MET A 12 8.52 11.90 15.14
CA MET A 12 7.56 11.87 16.26
C MET A 12 8.32 11.91 17.59
N PRO A 13 8.19 12.94 18.44
CA PRO A 13 8.85 12.99 19.74
C PRO A 13 8.48 11.79 20.61
N ASN A 14 9.46 11.13 21.24
CA ASN A 14 9.18 9.95 22.06
C ASN A 14 8.45 10.31 23.37
N CYS A 15 8.56 11.55 23.86
CA CYS A 15 7.81 12.02 25.02
C CYS A 15 6.28 12.03 24.80
N MET A 16 5.81 11.93 23.55
CA MET A 16 4.38 11.73 23.23
C MET A 16 3.80 10.45 23.86
N PHE A 17 4.65 9.48 24.23
CA PHE A 17 4.26 8.24 24.89
C PHE A 17 4.36 8.29 26.42
N ALA A 18 4.80 9.42 27.00
CA ALA A 18 5.04 9.59 28.43
C ALA A 18 3.72 9.83 29.20
N PHE A 19 2.93 8.77 29.34
CA PHE A 19 1.54 8.73 29.82
C PHE A 19 1.24 9.34 31.21
N ASP A 20 2.23 9.53 32.08
CA ASP A 20 2.08 10.18 33.39
C ASP A 20 2.43 11.69 33.36
N THR A 21 2.58 12.27 32.16
CA THR A 21 3.01 13.66 31.98
C THR A 21 2.07 14.42 31.06
N ASP A 22 2.07 15.75 31.17
CA ASP A 22 1.28 16.62 30.29
C ASP A 22 1.70 16.52 28.81
N LEU A 23 2.89 15.95 28.55
CA LEU A 23 3.40 15.70 27.20
C LEU A 23 2.75 14.49 26.53
N TYR A 24 2.06 13.61 27.26
CA TYR A 24 1.37 12.48 26.66
C TYR A 24 0.33 12.94 25.63
N VAL A 25 0.27 12.29 24.48
CA VAL A 25 -0.72 12.63 23.43
C VAL A 25 -1.72 11.52 23.19
N THR A 26 -2.96 11.91 22.89
CA THR A 26 -4.03 10.99 22.48
C THR A 26 -3.79 10.43 21.07
N ASP A 27 -4.53 9.39 20.67
CA ASP A 27 -4.42 8.82 19.32
C ASP A 27 -4.76 9.84 18.22
N GLU A 28 -5.69 10.76 18.53
CA GLU A 28 -6.10 11.85 17.65
C GLU A 28 -4.99 12.89 17.50
N GLU A 29 -4.41 13.35 18.61
CA GLU A 29 -3.27 14.27 18.62
C GLU A 29 -2.05 13.68 17.93
N PHE A 30 -1.74 12.40 18.19
CA PHE A 30 -0.61 11.69 17.57
C PHE A 30 -0.76 11.64 16.04
N LEU A 31 -1.94 11.29 15.56
CA LEU A 31 -2.22 11.20 14.13
C LEU A 31 -2.22 12.58 13.47
N LEU A 32 -2.80 13.60 14.12
CA LEU A 32 -2.77 14.98 13.61
C LEU A 32 -1.35 15.51 13.49
N PHE A 33 -0.50 15.28 14.50
CA PHE A 33 0.90 15.69 14.43
C PHE A 33 1.64 15.03 13.25
N TYR A 34 1.41 13.73 13.02
CA TYR A 34 1.95 13.05 11.83
C TYR A 34 1.51 13.75 10.53
N TYR A 35 0.21 14.04 10.38
CA TYR A 35 -0.29 14.73 9.18
C TYR A 35 0.29 16.13 9.00
N LEU A 36 0.43 16.91 10.08
CA LEU A 36 1.09 18.22 9.99
C LEU A 36 2.52 18.06 9.47
N GLY A 37 3.24 17.05 9.97
CA GLY A 37 4.59 16.70 9.51
C GLY A 37 4.66 16.26 8.05
N THR A 38 3.59 15.78 7.42
CA THR A 38 3.60 15.38 6.00
C THR A 38 3.24 16.51 5.04
N ILE A 39 2.57 17.56 5.50
CA ILE A 39 2.12 18.69 4.67
C ILE A 39 2.95 19.98 4.85
N VAL A 40 4.15 19.84 5.42
CA VAL A 40 5.09 20.95 5.58
C VAL A 40 5.51 21.52 4.23
N GLN A 41 5.91 22.79 4.21
CA GLN A 41 6.37 23.42 2.98
C GLN A 41 7.72 22.85 2.54
N ALA A 42 7.86 22.58 1.24
CA ALA A 42 9.13 22.13 0.66
C ALA A 42 10.32 23.09 0.94
N ARG A 43 10.05 24.39 1.07
CA ARG A 43 11.07 25.41 1.39
C ARG A 43 11.28 25.63 2.90
N ASN A 44 10.36 25.17 3.74
CA ASN A 44 10.45 25.29 5.18
C ASN A 44 9.76 24.08 5.85
N PRO A 45 10.53 23.04 6.23
CA PRO A 45 9.99 21.80 6.79
C PRO A 45 9.40 21.97 8.20
N HIS A 46 9.47 23.16 8.77
CA HIS A 46 8.86 23.50 10.06
C HIS A 46 7.58 24.31 9.91
N LEU A 47 7.13 24.60 8.68
CA LEU A 47 6.00 25.48 8.43
C LEU A 47 4.89 24.77 7.68
N VAL A 48 3.68 24.86 8.21
CA VAL A 48 2.44 24.38 7.60
C VAL A 48 1.49 25.57 7.42
N LEU A 49 0.96 25.74 6.20
CA LEU A 49 -0.14 26.66 5.93
C LEU A 49 -1.39 25.84 5.64
N THR A 50 -2.41 25.98 6.48
CA THR A 50 -3.59 25.12 6.42
C THR A 50 -4.83 25.82 6.99
N ASN A 51 -5.95 25.10 7.05
CA ASN A 51 -7.12 25.46 7.84
C ASN A 51 -7.83 24.17 8.29
N ILE A 52 -8.80 24.27 9.20
CA ILE A 52 -9.50 23.07 9.72
C ILE A 52 -10.28 22.36 8.60
N GLU A 53 -10.86 23.10 7.64
CA GLU A 53 -11.59 22.50 6.52
C GLU A 53 -10.69 21.58 5.67
N PHE A 54 -9.48 22.04 5.37
CA PHE A 54 -8.47 21.30 4.61
C PHE A 54 -7.96 20.09 5.40
N LEU A 55 -7.62 20.26 6.68
CA LEU A 55 -7.25 19.12 7.54
C LEU A 55 -8.38 18.08 7.61
N SER A 56 -9.62 18.55 7.71
CA SER A 56 -10.80 17.68 7.73
C SER A 56 -11.00 16.93 6.42
N SER A 57 -10.64 17.50 5.26
CA SER A 57 -10.79 16.84 3.96
C SER A 57 -9.76 15.72 3.75
N ILE A 58 -8.53 15.88 4.27
CA ILE A 58 -7.47 14.88 4.14
C ILE A 58 -7.52 13.80 5.24
N MET A 59 -7.98 14.16 6.45
CA MET A 59 -8.03 13.25 7.61
C MET A 59 -9.36 12.50 7.71
N VAL A 60 -9.82 11.89 6.61
CA VAL A 60 -11.16 11.25 6.56
C VAL A 60 -11.32 10.11 7.58
N SER A 61 -10.22 9.44 7.92
CA SER A 61 -10.16 8.34 8.89
C SER A 61 -10.37 8.77 10.35
N PHE A 62 -10.37 10.07 10.64
CA PHE A 62 -10.45 10.61 12.00
C PHE A 62 -11.87 10.54 12.59
N ASP A 63 -12.89 10.75 11.76
CA ASP A 63 -14.31 10.59 12.11
C ASP A 63 -15.14 10.54 10.82
N SER A 64 -16.14 9.66 10.73
CA SER A 64 -17.02 9.60 9.55
C SER A 64 -17.86 10.88 9.39
N ASN A 65 -18.19 11.56 10.48
CA ASN A 65 -18.98 12.78 10.46
C ASN A 65 -18.08 14.02 10.32
N SER A 66 -18.27 14.79 9.26
CA SER A 66 -17.47 15.99 8.96
C SER A 66 -17.47 17.04 10.09
N SER A 67 -18.62 17.32 10.71
CA SER A 67 -18.71 18.30 11.79
C SER A 67 -17.95 17.85 13.04
N ARG A 68 -18.14 16.58 13.45
CA ARG A 68 -17.39 15.99 14.57
C ARG A 68 -15.89 15.94 14.28
N ARG A 69 -15.51 15.62 13.04
CA ARG A 69 -14.11 15.63 12.58
C ARG A 69 -13.46 17.00 12.78
N LYS A 70 -14.10 18.06 12.29
CA LYS A 70 -13.61 19.44 12.45
C LYS A 70 -13.46 19.83 13.91
N SER A 71 -14.44 19.48 14.74
CA SER A 71 -14.39 19.73 16.19
C SER A 71 -13.22 19.02 16.86
N LYS A 72 -12.99 17.74 16.54
CA LYS A 72 -11.86 16.95 17.04
C LYS A 72 -10.51 17.51 16.58
N ILE A 73 -10.39 17.87 15.30
CA ILE A 73 -9.17 18.50 14.75
C ILE A 73 -8.87 19.80 15.48
N LYS A 74 -9.87 20.67 15.68
CA LYS A 74 -9.69 21.92 16.43
C LYS A 74 -9.22 21.66 17.86
N LYS A 75 -9.83 20.70 18.56
CA LYS A 75 -9.44 20.32 19.93
C LYS A 75 -8.01 19.78 19.97
N ALA A 76 -7.64 18.90 19.04
CA ALA A 76 -6.31 18.31 18.96
C ALA A 76 -5.23 19.36 18.62
N LEU A 77 -5.52 20.32 17.73
CA LEU A 77 -4.62 21.44 17.44
C LEU A 77 -4.30 22.26 18.69
N LEU A 78 -5.35 22.70 19.42
CA LEU A 78 -5.19 23.49 20.64
C LEU A 78 -4.46 22.70 21.74
N SER A 79 -4.72 21.39 21.84
CA SER A 79 -4.02 20.52 22.78
C SER A 79 -2.53 20.37 22.43
N LEU A 80 -2.20 20.14 21.15
CA LEU A 80 -0.80 20.07 20.69
C LEU A 80 -0.06 21.39 20.92
N GLU A 81 -0.72 22.53 20.73
CA GLU A 81 -0.16 23.85 21.03
C GLU A 81 0.08 24.04 22.52
N THR A 82 -0.89 23.69 23.37
CA THR A 82 -0.77 23.77 24.84
C THR A 82 0.37 22.90 25.36
N LYS A 83 0.62 21.76 24.70
CA LYS A 83 1.72 20.83 25.00
C LYS A 83 3.04 21.18 24.30
N GLU A 84 3.10 22.36 23.67
CA GLU A 84 4.28 22.93 23.01
C GLU A 84 4.81 22.12 21.80
N TYR A 85 4.03 21.19 21.26
CA TYR A 85 4.43 20.42 20.06
C TYR A 85 4.35 21.26 18.78
N ILE A 86 3.50 22.28 18.76
CA ILE A 86 3.32 23.20 17.64
C ILE A 86 3.06 24.61 18.16
N SER A 87 3.25 25.61 17.30
CA SER A 87 2.82 26.99 17.54
C SER A 87 1.85 27.41 16.44
N ILE A 88 0.66 27.89 16.81
CA ILE A 88 -0.38 28.27 15.85
C ILE A 88 -0.45 29.80 15.78
N HIS A 89 -0.23 30.34 14.59
CA HIS A 89 -0.44 31.75 14.31
C HIS A 89 -1.69 31.93 13.45
N HIS A 90 -2.64 32.72 13.94
CA HIS A 90 -3.85 33.09 13.21
C HIS A 90 -4.20 34.55 13.47
N THR A 91 -4.85 35.20 12.51
CA THR A 91 -5.19 36.63 12.57
C THR A 91 -6.52 36.91 13.28
N SER A 92 -7.37 35.89 13.42
CA SER A 92 -8.69 36.02 14.06
C SER A 92 -8.58 35.91 15.58
N SER A 93 -9.54 36.44 16.34
CA SER A 93 -9.62 36.22 17.80
C SER A 93 -9.86 34.75 18.16
N GLU A 94 -10.45 33.99 17.25
CA GLU A 94 -10.75 32.58 17.40
C GLU A 94 -10.40 31.80 16.13
N ILE A 95 -9.99 30.54 16.30
CA ILE A 95 -9.79 29.59 15.20
C ILE A 95 -11.16 29.21 14.61
N LYS A 96 -11.46 29.73 13.40
CA LYS A 96 -12.64 29.35 12.61
C LYS A 96 -12.29 28.21 11.64
N ASN A 97 -13.30 27.52 11.11
CA ASN A 97 -13.04 26.36 10.25
C ASN A 97 -12.28 26.71 8.97
N ASN A 98 -12.55 27.88 8.41
CA ASN A 98 -11.97 28.39 7.16
C ASN A 98 -10.86 29.44 7.37
N SER A 99 -10.53 29.79 8.62
CA SER A 99 -9.46 30.76 8.87
C SER A 99 -8.12 30.15 8.51
N SER A 100 -7.27 30.92 7.81
CA SER A 100 -5.90 30.53 7.51
C SER A 100 -5.10 30.36 8.80
N LEU A 101 -4.47 29.21 8.95
CA LEU A 101 -3.62 28.83 10.06
C LEU A 101 -2.19 28.70 9.56
N LYS A 102 -1.28 29.43 10.22
CA LYS A 102 0.15 29.27 10.04
C LYS A 102 0.68 28.50 11.25
N ILE A 103 0.95 27.21 11.05
CA ILE A 103 1.39 26.30 12.11
C ILE A 103 2.89 26.08 11.97
N SER A 104 3.63 26.32 13.05
CA SER A 104 5.06 26.02 13.15
C SER A 104 5.25 24.71 13.91
N ILE A 105 5.92 23.73 13.30
CA ILE A 105 6.36 22.49 13.95
C ILE A 105 7.71 22.77 14.59
N ILE A 106 7.88 22.39 15.86
CA ILE A 106 9.12 22.61 16.59
C ILE A 106 10.33 21.94 15.92
N ASP A 107 11.49 22.59 16.03
CA ASP A 107 12.76 22.08 15.51
C ASP A 107 13.28 20.90 16.33
N LEU A 108 14.09 20.03 15.73
CA LEU A 108 14.68 18.85 16.40
C LEU A 108 15.62 19.21 17.55
N LYS A 109 16.09 20.46 17.66
CA LYS A 109 16.88 20.94 18.80
C LYS A 109 16.00 21.36 19.99
N HIS A 110 14.68 21.42 19.84
CA HIS A 110 13.77 21.82 20.89
C HIS A 110 13.79 20.83 22.08
N PRO A 111 13.61 21.29 23.34
CA PRO A 111 13.54 20.44 24.53
C PRO A 111 12.63 19.22 24.44
N ILE A 112 11.53 19.29 23.69
CA ILE A 112 10.62 18.15 23.46
C ILE A 112 11.32 16.94 22.82
N TYR A 113 12.38 17.16 22.03
CA TYR A 113 13.18 16.10 21.43
C TYR A 113 14.44 15.78 22.25
N THR A 114 15.04 16.79 22.88
CA THR A 114 16.37 16.66 23.47
C THR A 114 16.35 16.31 24.96
N ASN A 115 15.32 16.72 25.70
CA ASN A 115 15.21 16.42 27.12
C ASN A 115 14.69 15.01 27.36
N SER A 116 15.23 14.38 28.40
CA SER A 116 14.75 13.11 28.91
C SER A 116 13.52 13.32 29.80
N VAL A 117 12.39 12.71 29.46
CA VAL A 117 11.14 12.74 30.22
C VAL A 117 10.92 11.40 30.90
N LYS A 118 10.63 11.39 32.20
CA LYS A 118 10.28 10.15 32.93
C LYS A 118 8.77 9.98 33.01
N SER A 119 8.28 8.78 32.75
CA SER A 119 6.88 8.38 32.95
C SER A 119 6.83 6.91 33.35
N GLY A 120 6.13 6.60 34.44
CA GLY A 120 6.23 5.30 35.12
C GLY A 120 7.67 4.92 35.44
N LYS A 121 8.10 3.76 34.92
CA LYS A 121 9.47 3.23 35.11
C LYS A 121 10.38 3.51 33.91
N TRP A 122 9.93 4.31 32.95
CA TRP A 122 10.58 4.47 31.65
C TRP A 122 11.02 5.91 31.43
N THR A 123 12.06 6.05 30.62
CA THR A 123 12.62 7.32 30.19
C THR A 123 12.43 7.47 28.68
N TYR A 124 11.86 8.59 28.27
CA TYR A 124 11.51 8.93 26.90
C TYR A 124 12.40 10.08 26.44
N MET A 125 13.13 9.91 25.34
CA MET A 125 14.04 10.91 24.80
C MET A 125 14.16 10.72 23.28
N GLY A 126 14.43 11.78 22.54
CA GLY A 126 14.60 11.74 21.09
C GLY A 126 13.28 11.65 20.35
N PHE A 127 13.34 11.11 19.14
CA PHE A 127 12.18 10.90 18.28
C PHE A 127 12.22 9.53 17.61
N THR A 128 11.07 9.15 17.07
CA THR A 128 10.92 8.02 16.16
C THR A 128 10.60 8.54 14.77
N GLN A 129 11.35 8.07 13.78
CA GLN A 129 11.08 8.36 12.37
C GLN A 129 9.90 7.53 11.89
N ILE A 130 8.85 8.19 11.41
CA ILE A 130 7.70 7.54 10.79
C ILE A 130 7.68 7.89 9.31
N THR A 131 7.89 6.89 8.47
CA THR A 131 7.86 7.02 7.01
C THR A 131 6.45 6.81 6.47
N GLU A 132 6.22 7.24 5.23
CA GLU A 132 4.96 6.99 4.53
C GLU A 132 4.67 5.49 4.36
N ASN A 133 5.71 4.66 4.23
CA ASN A 133 5.59 3.20 4.20
C ASN A 133 5.06 2.64 5.52
N MET A 134 5.50 3.18 6.66
CA MET A 134 4.95 2.81 7.97
C MET A 134 3.50 3.24 8.09
N TYR A 135 3.16 4.46 7.68
CA TYR A 135 1.82 4.99 7.76
C TYR A 135 0.81 4.27 6.84
N SER A 136 1.17 4.03 5.58
CA SER A 136 0.32 3.32 4.61
C SER A 136 0.04 1.86 5.01
N SER A 137 0.85 1.27 5.90
CA SER A 137 0.62 -0.08 6.43
C SER A 137 -0.49 -0.15 7.49
N VAL A 138 -0.88 0.97 8.10
CA VAL A 138 -1.82 1.01 9.23
C VAL A 138 -3.20 1.54 8.83
N LYS A 139 -4.23 1.15 9.58
CA LYS A 139 -5.62 1.55 9.32
C LYS A 139 -6.09 2.77 10.13
N ASN A 140 -5.47 3.04 11.28
CA ASN A 140 -5.92 4.08 12.21
C ASN A 140 -4.78 4.57 13.13
N GLY A 141 -5.05 5.66 13.86
CA GLY A 141 -4.10 6.29 14.78
C GLY A 141 -3.56 5.34 15.86
N LYS A 142 -4.39 4.43 16.41
CA LYS A 142 -3.93 3.42 17.38
C LYS A 142 -2.86 2.49 16.80
N GLN A 143 -3.09 1.97 15.59
CA GLN A 143 -2.10 1.12 14.92
C GLN A 143 -0.82 1.90 14.61
N LEU A 144 -0.94 3.16 14.16
CA LEU A 144 0.22 4.04 13.97
C LEU A 144 1.01 4.18 15.27
N LYS A 145 0.32 4.52 16.37
CA LYS A 145 0.93 4.69 17.70
C LYS A 145 1.64 3.42 18.17
N ILE A 146 1.04 2.24 17.97
CA ILE A 146 1.66 0.94 18.29
C ILE A 146 2.93 0.72 17.49
N ILE A 147 2.91 0.89 16.16
CA ILE A 147 4.11 0.68 15.35
C ILE A 147 5.18 1.74 15.63
N SER A 148 4.80 2.99 15.91
CA SER A 148 5.75 4.01 16.33
C SER A 148 6.43 3.62 17.65
N TYR A 149 5.64 3.13 18.61
CA TYR A 149 6.16 2.71 19.91
C TYR A 149 7.08 1.48 19.83
N VAL A 150 6.70 0.46 19.06
CA VAL A 150 7.55 -0.72 18.83
C VAL A 150 8.82 -0.33 18.06
N SER A 151 8.71 0.56 17.05
CA SER A 151 9.87 1.05 16.30
C SER A 151 10.87 1.74 17.22
N TRP A 152 10.41 2.67 18.06
CA TRP A 152 11.22 3.32 19.08
C TRP A 152 11.90 2.29 20.00
N ARG A 153 11.08 1.46 20.64
CA ARG A 153 11.55 0.57 21.68
C ARG A 153 12.51 -0.47 21.10
N SER A 154 12.36 -0.90 19.85
CA SER A 154 13.30 -1.80 19.17
C SER A 154 14.73 -1.27 18.96
N GLN A 155 14.94 0.03 19.13
CA GLN A 155 16.27 0.64 19.07
C GLN A 155 17.03 0.53 20.41
N ILE A 156 16.36 0.08 21.46
CA ILE A 156 16.93 -0.15 22.79
C ILE A 156 16.61 -1.60 23.21
N ASP A 157 17.48 -2.29 23.96
CA ASP A 157 17.10 -3.61 24.47
C ASP A 157 15.91 -3.45 25.43
N TYR A 158 14.78 -4.10 25.12
CA TYR A 158 13.51 -3.79 25.76
C TYR A 158 12.53 -4.94 25.82
N ARG A 159 11.68 -4.87 26.85
CA ARG A 159 10.47 -5.67 26.98
C ARG A 159 9.30 -4.74 27.31
N ILE A 160 8.12 -4.99 26.73
CA ILE A 160 6.90 -4.22 26.99
C ILE A 160 5.87 -5.13 27.66
N SER A 161 5.48 -4.74 28.88
CA SER A 161 4.40 -5.43 29.61
C SER A 161 3.03 -4.99 29.08
N TYR A 162 2.00 -5.81 29.29
CA TYR A 162 0.64 -5.37 28.95
C TYR A 162 0.20 -4.15 29.77
N TYR A 163 0.68 -4.02 31.01
CA TYR A 163 0.48 -2.82 31.82
C TYR A 163 1.05 -1.56 31.13
N GLU A 164 2.25 -1.65 30.56
CA GLU A 164 2.83 -0.54 29.79
C GLU A 164 1.99 -0.23 28.53
N TRP A 165 1.51 -1.26 27.83
CA TRP A 165 0.61 -1.08 26.68
C TRP A 165 -0.70 -0.38 27.06
N GLU A 166 -1.30 -0.74 28.20
CA GLU A 166 -2.50 -0.09 28.71
C GLU A 166 -2.29 1.41 28.89
N ARG A 167 -1.14 1.79 29.46
CA ARG A 167 -0.80 3.17 29.73
C ARG A 167 -0.47 3.96 28.46
N VAL A 168 0.37 3.40 27.57
CA VAL A 168 0.79 4.05 26.32
C VAL A 168 -0.38 4.24 25.35
N LEU A 169 -1.35 3.32 25.36
CA LEU A 169 -2.52 3.36 24.49
C LEU A 169 -3.76 3.97 25.14
N ASP A 170 -3.70 4.26 26.45
CA ASP A 170 -4.81 4.71 27.29
C ASP A 170 -6.08 3.85 27.11
N VAL A 171 -5.93 2.54 27.38
CA VAL A 171 -7.02 1.56 27.26
C VAL A 171 -6.96 0.51 28.36
N SER A 172 -8.06 -0.22 28.56
CA SER A 172 -8.10 -1.36 29.47
C SER A 172 -7.19 -2.51 29.02
N HIS A 173 -6.76 -3.34 29.98
CA HIS A 173 -5.93 -4.53 29.73
C HIS A 173 -6.43 -5.39 28.56
N GLN A 174 -7.71 -5.77 28.59
CA GLN A 174 -8.30 -6.61 27.55
C GLN A 174 -8.24 -5.94 26.16
N THR A 175 -8.42 -4.62 26.12
CA THR A 175 -8.33 -3.85 24.88
C THR A 175 -6.90 -3.77 24.37
N ALA A 176 -5.92 -3.55 25.25
CA ALA A 176 -4.50 -3.58 24.90
C ALA A 176 -4.10 -4.95 24.31
N VAL A 177 -4.47 -6.05 24.98
CA VAL A 177 -4.23 -7.42 24.50
C VAL A 177 -4.83 -7.64 23.11
N LYS A 178 -6.08 -7.22 22.91
CA LYS A 178 -6.77 -7.33 21.62
C LYS A 178 -6.07 -6.53 20.52
N LEU A 179 -5.75 -5.26 20.77
CA LEU A 179 -5.08 -4.39 19.79
C LEU A 179 -3.72 -4.94 19.37
N ILE A 180 -2.91 -5.40 20.32
CA ILE A 180 -1.60 -6.00 20.05
C ILE A 180 -1.75 -7.30 19.26
N SER A 181 -2.72 -8.15 19.61
CA SER A 181 -3.01 -9.38 18.85
C SER A 181 -3.47 -9.08 17.42
N GLU A 182 -4.29 -8.04 17.21
CA GLU A 182 -4.71 -7.61 15.88
C GLU A 182 -3.54 -7.08 15.04
N CYS A 183 -2.64 -6.28 15.63
CA CYS A 183 -1.42 -5.83 14.95
C CYS A 183 -0.51 -7.00 14.57
N GLN A 184 -0.39 -8.00 15.44
CA GLN A 184 0.36 -9.23 15.14
C GLN A 184 -0.29 -10.02 14.00
N LYS A 185 -1.62 -10.24 14.04
CA LYS A 185 -2.36 -10.97 12.99
C LYS A 185 -2.27 -10.29 11.61
N LYS A 186 -2.24 -8.95 11.60
CA LYS A 186 -2.05 -8.15 10.38
C LYS A 186 -0.60 -8.11 9.91
N GLY A 187 0.33 -8.69 10.67
CA GLY A 187 1.75 -8.68 10.36
C GLY A 187 2.35 -7.28 10.41
N LEU A 188 1.87 -6.40 11.31
CA LEU A 188 2.48 -5.08 11.56
C LEU A 188 3.64 -5.19 12.54
N ILE A 189 3.50 -6.08 13.52
CA ILE A 189 4.49 -6.36 14.56
C ILE A 189 4.67 -7.88 14.69
N ILE A 190 5.88 -8.30 15.06
CA ILE A 190 6.15 -9.65 15.53
C ILE A 190 6.28 -9.57 17.05
N LYS A 191 5.62 -10.51 17.75
CA LYS A 191 5.65 -10.63 19.20
C LYS A 191 6.52 -11.82 19.59
N HIS A 192 7.60 -11.56 20.28
CA HIS A 192 8.46 -12.57 20.88
C HIS A 192 7.98 -12.82 22.31
N ARG A 193 7.48 -14.02 22.57
CA ARG A 193 7.01 -14.38 23.92
C ARG A 193 8.21 -14.54 24.84
N GLY A 194 8.11 -14.02 26.06
CA GLY A 194 9.12 -14.25 27.09
C GLY A 194 9.11 -15.70 27.56
N ASP A 195 10.27 -16.17 28.03
CA ASP A 195 10.43 -17.52 28.55
C ASP A 195 9.77 -17.68 29.93
N TYR A 196 9.42 -18.91 30.28
CA TYR A 196 8.93 -19.22 31.63
C TYR A 196 10.09 -19.49 32.57
N PHE A 197 10.00 -18.98 33.80
CA PHE A 197 10.97 -19.22 34.86
C PHE A 197 10.28 -19.47 36.20
N ILE A 198 10.97 -20.16 37.11
CA ILE A 198 10.48 -20.46 38.46
C ILE A 198 11.13 -19.47 39.42
N THR A 199 10.32 -18.75 40.21
CA THR A 199 10.83 -17.83 41.23
C THR A 199 11.47 -18.59 42.40
N PRO A 200 12.27 -17.94 43.26
CA PRO A 200 12.75 -18.54 44.50
C PRO A 200 11.64 -19.05 45.43
N SER A 201 10.41 -18.55 45.29
CA SER A 201 9.22 -19.00 46.02
C SER A 201 8.49 -20.18 45.36
N GLY A 202 8.97 -20.69 44.22
CA GLY A 202 8.37 -21.82 43.49
C GLY A 202 7.25 -21.44 42.50
N GLU A 203 7.00 -20.14 42.28
CA GLU A 203 5.96 -19.69 41.34
C GLU A 203 6.49 -19.69 39.90
N ILE A 204 5.73 -20.26 38.96
CA ILE A 204 6.03 -20.15 37.53
C ILE A 204 5.59 -18.75 37.06
N ARG A 205 6.55 -17.96 36.57
CA ARG A 205 6.32 -16.64 35.96
C ARG A 205 6.81 -16.64 34.51
N GLN A 206 6.31 -15.71 33.72
CA GLN A 206 6.74 -15.49 32.35
C GLN A 206 7.52 -14.17 32.26
N GLU A 207 8.62 -14.17 31.53
CA GLU A 207 9.30 -12.94 31.16
C GLU A 207 8.39 -12.02 30.35
N THR A 208 8.69 -10.72 30.41
CA THR A 208 7.95 -9.73 29.63
C THR A 208 8.22 -9.92 28.14
N ASN A 209 7.18 -9.78 27.30
CA ASN A 209 7.32 -9.95 25.86
C ASN A 209 8.20 -8.84 25.24
N SER A 210 8.92 -9.16 24.17
CA SER A 210 9.50 -8.16 23.27
C SER A 210 8.75 -8.13 21.94
N TYR A 211 8.94 -7.05 21.21
CA TYR A 211 8.25 -6.80 19.94
C TYR A 211 9.25 -6.27 18.92
N GLU A 212 8.96 -6.50 17.65
CA GLU A 212 9.69 -5.89 16.55
C GLU A 212 8.69 -5.47 15.48
N ILE A 213 9.02 -4.41 14.74
CA ILE A 213 8.26 -4.11 13.54
C ILE A 213 8.49 -5.27 12.60
N ASN A 214 7.40 -5.81 12.09
CA ASN A 214 7.48 -6.67 10.94
C ASN A 214 7.84 -5.77 9.76
N LYS A 215 9.13 -5.46 9.68
CA LYS A 215 9.77 -5.23 8.40
C LYS A 215 9.45 -6.55 7.71
N LYS A 216 8.37 -6.62 6.92
CA LYS A 216 8.31 -7.56 5.78
C LYS A 216 9.74 -7.55 5.34
N LYS A 217 10.47 -8.67 5.51
CA LYS A 217 11.88 -8.70 5.15
C LYS A 217 11.89 -7.93 3.85
N SER A 218 12.52 -6.75 3.82
CA SER A 218 13.21 -6.34 2.61
C SER A 218 14.01 -7.59 2.42
N THR A 219 13.49 -8.47 1.55
CA THR A 219 13.95 -9.84 1.37
C THR A 219 15.42 -9.69 1.55
N GLU A 220 16.06 -10.26 2.60
CA GLU A 220 17.53 -10.16 2.71
C GLU A 220 17.99 -10.31 1.29
N PHE A 221 18.53 -9.22 0.72
CA PHE A 221 18.55 -9.06 -0.73
C PHE A 221 19.56 -10.10 -1.13
N ASN A 222 19.04 -11.31 -1.34
CA ASN A 222 19.84 -12.49 -1.47
C ASN A 222 20.13 -12.38 -2.93
N LEU A 223 21.11 -11.53 -3.21
CA LEU A 223 21.54 -11.16 -4.54
C LEU A 223 21.73 -12.45 -5.33
N ALA A 224 22.23 -13.51 -4.70
CA ALA A 224 22.29 -14.84 -5.27
C ALA A 224 20.92 -15.46 -5.63
N LYS A 225 19.88 -15.36 -4.78
CA LYS A 225 18.53 -15.86 -5.09
C LYS A 225 17.83 -15.01 -6.17
N GLU A 226 17.99 -13.69 -6.17
CA GLU A 226 17.39 -12.80 -7.16
C GLU A 226 18.11 -12.90 -8.50
N ILE A 227 19.45 -12.88 -8.52
CA ILE A 227 20.25 -13.20 -9.72
C ILE A 227 19.88 -14.58 -10.24
N ASN A 228 19.74 -15.60 -9.40
CA ASN A 228 19.34 -16.93 -9.86
C ASN A 228 17.90 -16.99 -10.37
N THR A 229 16.99 -16.16 -9.85
CA THR A 229 15.59 -16.12 -10.30
C THR A 229 15.50 -15.36 -11.62
N ASN A 230 16.20 -14.23 -11.74
CA ASN A 230 16.27 -13.41 -12.95
C ASN A 230 17.00 -14.17 -14.07
N ALA A 231 18.14 -14.80 -13.80
CA ALA A 231 18.86 -15.62 -14.77
C ALA A 231 18.00 -16.80 -15.28
N LYS A 232 17.23 -17.46 -14.40
CA LYS A 232 16.29 -18.51 -14.81
C LYS A 232 15.14 -17.97 -15.64
N SER A 233 14.63 -16.78 -15.31
CA SER A 233 13.54 -16.12 -16.04
C SER A 233 14.01 -15.63 -17.42
N GLU A 234 15.20 -15.04 -17.50
CA GLU A 234 15.86 -14.62 -18.75
C GLU A 234 16.16 -15.83 -19.64
N THR A 235 16.70 -16.91 -19.08
CA THR A 235 16.94 -18.16 -19.83
C THR A 235 15.63 -18.69 -20.43
N LYS A 236 14.55 -18.71 -19.65
CA LYS A 236 13.23 -19.14 -20.14
C LYS A 236 12.64 -18.17 -21.16
N SER A 237 12.89 -16.87 -21.03
CA SER A 237 12.51 -15.85 -22.01
C SER A 237 13.21 -16.09 -23.35
N MET A 238 14.53 -16.33 -23.33
CA MET A 238 15.32 -16.67 -24.54
C MET A 238 14.88 -17.98 -25.20
N MET A 239 14.37 -18.93 -24.42
CA MET A 239 13.79 -20.19 -24.93
C MET A 239 12.33 -20.06 -25.37
N SER A 240 11.68 -18.92 -25.10
CA SER A 240 10.30 -18.68 -25.50
C SER A 240 10.24 -18.28 -26.97
N ILE A 241 9.34 -18.91 -27.71
CA ILE A 241 8.99 -18.50 -29.08
C ILE A 241 7.88 -17.44 -29.11
N GLU A 242 7.37 -17.01 -27.94
CA GLU A 242 6.36 -15.95 -27.87
C GLU A 242 7.03 -14.58 -28.02
N THR A 243 6.62 -13.84 -29.05
CA THR A 243 7.20 -12.54 -29.38
C THR A 243 6.30 -11.37 -28.99
N ARG A 244 5.03 -11.61 -28.62
CA ARG A 244 4.12 -10.55 -28.20
C ARG A 244 4.57 -9.93 -26.87
N PRO A 245 4.56 -8.59 -26.72
CA PRO A 245 4.96 -7.93 -25.48
C PRO A 245 4.15 -8.43 -24.28
N ASN A 246 4.84 -8.93 -23.26
CA ASN A 246 4.22 -9.48 -22.05
C ASN A 246 5.18 -9.46 -20.85
N ASN A 247 4.59 -9.50 -19.66
CA ASN A 247 5.31 -9.38 -18.39
C ASN A 247 5.56 -10.75 -17.72
N TRP A 248 5.34 -11.89 -18.41
CA TRP A 248 5.40 -13.20 -17.77
C TRP A 248 6.80 -13.56 -17.27
N PHE A 249 7.84 -13.09 -17.95
CA PHE A 249 9.25 -13.31 -17.59
C PHE A 249 9.88 -12.15 -16.83
N GLU A 250 9.17 -11.03 -16.68
CA GLU A 250 9.67 -9.89 -15.91
C GLU A 250 9.63 -10.18 -14.41
N THR A 251 10.68 -9.77 -13.71
CA THR A 251 10.90 -10.00 -12.28
C THR A 251 11.13 -8.64 -11.60
N GLY A 252 10.37 -8.35 -10.54
CA GLY A 252 10.45 -7.07 -9.80
C GLY A 252 9.07 -6.48 -9.44
N ASP A 253 9.05 -5.54 -8.50
CA ASP A 253 7.83 -4.93 -7.96
C ASP A 253 7.03 -4.10 -9.00
N ASP A 254 7.68 -3.69 -10.09
CA ASP A 254 7.08 -2.94 -11.20
C ASP A 254 6.45 -3.83 -12.29
N SER A 255 6.68 -5.15 -12.24
CA SER A 255 6.25 -6.12 -13.28
C SER A 255 4.84 -6.67 -13.05
N TRP A 256 3.84 -5.79 -12.94
CA TRP A 256 2.46 -6.20 -12.71
C TRP A 256 1.85 -6.88 -13.93
N LEU A 257 1.15 -8.01 -13.71
CA LEU A 257 0.42 -8.74 -14.74
C LEU A 257 -0.88 -8.00 -15.11
N THR A 258 -0.99 -7.66 -16.39
CA THR A 258 -2.13 -6.99 -17.02
C THR A 258 -3.08 -7.99 -17.64
N GLU A 259 -4.26 -7.53 -18.08
CA GLU A 259 -5.21 -8.36 -18.82
C GLU A 259 -4.62 -8.90 -20.14
N ASN A 260 -3.75 -8.11 -20.80
CA ASN A 260 -3.11 -8.52 -22.03
C ASN A 260 -2.15 -9.70 -21.83
N ASP A 261 -1.49 -9.77 -20.67
CA ASP A 261 -0.64 -10.90 -20.31
C ASP A 261 -1.45 -12.19 -20.22
N PHE A 262 -2.61 -12.15 -19.56
CA PHE A 262 -3.52 -13.31 -19.48
C PHE A 262 -4.10 -13.68 -20.85
N TYR A 263 -4.40 -12.70 -21.71
CA TYR A 263 -4.81 -12.96 -23.09
C TYR A 263 -3.71 -13.69 -23.88
N ILE A 264 -2.46 -13.21 -23.80
CA ILE A 264 -1.30 -13.85 -24.44
C ILE A 264 -1.10 -15.24 -23.87
N TYR A 265 -1.14 -15.41 -22.55
CA TYR A 265 -1.05 -16.71 -21.90
C TYR A 265 -2.11 -17.67 -22.42
N LEU A 266 -3.39 -17.27 -22.47
CA LEU A 266 -4.49 -18.15 -22.91
C LEU A 266 -4.38 -18.53 -24.38
N THR A 267 -3.94 -17.61 -25.25
CA THR A 267 -3.88 -17.80 -26.71
C THR A 267 -2.53 -18.28 -27.25
N SER A 268 -1.47 -18.26 -26.44
CA SER A 268 -0.12 -18.68 -26.86
C SER A 268 -0.03 -20.20 -27.02
N LYS A 269 0.70 -20.62 -28.05
CA LYS A 269 1.15 -22.01 -28.24
C LYS A 269 2.53 -22.28 -27.64
N CYS A 270 3.18 -21.27 -27.06
CA CYS A 270 4.51 -21.41 -26.49
C CYS A 270 4.45 -22.18 -25.15
N PHE A 271 4.93 -23.43 -25.16
CA PHE A 271 4.97 -24.27 -23.95
C PHE A 271 5.81 -23.66 -22.83
N VAL A 272 6.96 -23.05 -23.16
CA VAL A 272 7.87 -22.42 -22.19
C VAL A 272 7.18 -21.28 -21.45
N LEU A 273 6.39 -20.46 -22.17
CA LEU A 273 5.60 -19.39 -21.57
C LEU A 273 4.50 -19.94 -20.68
N LYS A 274 3.73 -20.93 -21.16
CA LYS A 274 2.64 -21.55 -20.37
C LYS A 274 3.17 -22.12 -19.06
N GLU A 275 4.23 -22.91 -19.11
CA GLU A 275 4.84 -23.54 -17.93
C GLU A 275 5.38 -22.50 -16.93
N HIS A 276 5.96 -21.40 -17.42
CA HIS A 276 6.42 -20.30 -16.57
C HIS A 276 5.26 -19.52 -15.95
N ALA A 277 4.25 -19.20 -16.75
CA ALA A 277 3.05 -18.50 -16.31
C ALA A 277 2.26 -19.30 -15.28
N ASP A 278 2.10 -20.61 -15.45
CA ASP A 278 1.43 -21.50 -14.49
C ASP A 278 2.09 -21.46 -13.12
N LYS A 279 3.42 -21.53 -13.08
CA LYS A 279 4.21 -21.43 -11.84
C LYS A 279 4.01 -20.08 -11.16
N ARG A 280 3.99 -18.98 -11.93
CA ARG A 280 3.77 -17.63 -11.43
C ARG A 280 2.34 -17.44 -10.91
N ILE A 281 1.33 -17.93 -11.64
CA ILE A 281 -0.08 -17.92 -11.25
C ILE A 281 -0.26 -18.68 -9.93
N ALA A 282 0.26 -19.91 -9.85
CA ALA A 282 0.20 -20.72 -8.63
C ALA A 282 0.86 -20.03 -7.43
N GLY A 283 1.94 -19.27 -7.66
CA GLY A 283 2.57 -18.44 -6.64
C GLY A 283 1.65 -17.33 -6.12
N ILE A 284 0.99 -16.60 -7.01
CA ILE A 284 0.11 -15.46 -6.67
C ILE A 284 -1.17 -15.94 -5.96
N GLN A 285 -1.73 -17.09 -6.40
CA GLN A 285 -2.94 -17.68 -5.85
C GLN A 285 -2.81 -18.19 -4.40
N LYS A 286 -1.59 -18.28 -3.85
CA LYS A 286 -1.39 -18.65 -2.43
C LYS A 286 -2.01 -17.68 -1.43
N SER A 287 -2.31 -16.45 -1.86
CA SER A 287 -3.01 -15.45 -1.05
C SER A 287 -4.44 -15.25 -1.53
N GLU A 288 -5.39 -15.04 -0.62
CA GLU A 288 -6.82 -14.85 -0.96
C GLU A 288 -7.03 -13.65 -1.90
N CYS A 289 -6.38 -12.52 -1.60
CA CYS A 289 -6.39 -11.32 -2.47
C CYS A 289 -5.74 -11.59 -3.84
N GLY A 290 -4.65 -12.34 -3.88
CA GLY A 290 -3.99 -12.73 -5.13
C GLY A 290 -4.86 -13.68 -5.98
N ALA A 291 -5.52 -14.66 -5.35
CA ALA A 291 -6.43 -15.57 -6.03
C ALA A 291 -7.60 -14.82 -6.69
N GLN A 292 -8.21 -13.86 -5.97
CA GLN A 292 -9.27 -13.04 -6.54
C GLN A 292 -8.79 -12.17 -7.72
N LYS A 293 -7.57 -11.60 -7.61
CA LYS A 293 -6.97 -10.80 -8.71
C LYS A 293 -6.72 -11.65 -9.96
N ILE A 294 -6.16 -12.85 -9.81
CA ILE A 294 -5.94 -13.78 -10.93
C ILE A 294 -7.28 -14.13 -11.58
N LYS A 295 -8.28 -14.52 -10.79
CA LYS A 295 -9.60 -14.88 -11.29
C LYS A 295 -10.21 -13.76 -12.13
N ASN A 296 -10.24 -12.54 -11.60
CA ASN A 296 -10.79 -11.38 -12.31
C ASN A 296 -10.05 -11.08 -13.63
N LYS A 297 -8.73 -11.25 -13.68
CA LYS A 297 -7.92 -10.99 -14.89
C LYS A 297 -8.09 -12.10 -15.94
N MET A 298 -8.17 -13.35 -15.49
CA MET A 298 -8.44 -14.50 -16.35
C MET A 298 -9.82 -14.39 -17.00
N GLU A 299 -10.87 -14.09 -16.21
CA GLU A 299 -12.24 -13.91 -16.72
C GLU A 299 -12.33 -12.80 -17.78
N LYS A 300 -11.63 -11.68 -17.56
CA LYS A 300 -11.58 -10.59 -18.56
C LYS A 300 -10.89 -11.00 -19.86
N ALA A 301 -9.75 -11.69 -19.75
CA ALA A 301 -9.03 -12.19 -20.91
C ALA A 301 -9.85 -13.23 -21.70
N GLU A 302 -10.55 -14.15 -21.01
CA GLU A 302 -11.46 -15.11 -21.64
C GLU A 302 -12.63 -14.43 -22.34
N ASN A 303 -13.23 -13.42 -21.72
CA ASN A 303 -14.31 -12.65 -22.35
C ASN A 303 -13.82 -11.93 -23.62
N ARG A 304 -12.61 -11.37 -23.61
CA ARG A 304 -11.99 -10.77 -24.79
C ARG A 304 -11.79 -11.78 -25.92
N ILE A 305 -11.36 -13.01 -25.60
CA ILE A 305 -11.22 -14.10 -26.58
C ILE A 305 -12.57 -14.47 -27.17
N ARG A 306 -13.60 -14.63 -26.32
CA ARG A 306 -14.97 -14.95 -26.78
C ARG A 306 -15.53 -13.88 -27.71
N GLN A 307 -15.32 -12.61 -27.40
CA GLN A 307 -15.75 -11.50 -28.25
C GLN A 307 -15.03 -11.53 -29.61
N ALA A 308 -13.72 -11.75 -29.63
CA ALA A 308 -12.95 -11.84 -30.88
C ALA A 308 -13.36 -13.03 -31.75
N ILE A 309 -13.74 -14.17 -31.15
CA ILE A 309 -14.28 -15.33 -31.89
C ILE A 309 -15.62 -14.95 -32.53
N LEU A 310 -16.54 -14.38 -31.74
CA LEU A 310 -17.87 -13.99 -32.22
C LEU A 310 -17.83 -12.94 -33.34
N GLU A 311 -16.89 -11.98 -33.26
CA GLU A 311 -16.68 -10.98 -34.31
C GLU A 311 -16.14 -11.59 -35.61
N ASN A 312 -15.20 -12.54 -35.51
CA ASN A 312 -14.70 -13.25 -36.68
C ASN A 312 -15.77 -14.13 -37.33
N GLU A 313 -16.63 -14.80 -36.54
CA GLU A 313 -17.75 -15.59 -37.06
C GLU A 313 -18.73 -14.69 -37.83
N LYS A 314 -19.12 -13.55 -37.26
CA LYS A 314 -19.98 -12.57 -37.95
C LYS A 314 -19.35 -12.04 -39.24
N LEU A 315 -18.03 -11.82 -39.26
CA LEU A 315 -17.33 -11.38 -40.45
C LEU A 315 -17.34 -12.46 -41.54
N LEU A 316 -17.10 -13.73 -41.19
CA LEU A 316 -17.15 -14.85 -42.12
C LEU A 316 -18.56 -15.06 -42.68
N ASP A 317 -19.59 -14.95 -41.86
CA ASP A 317 -20.98 -15.03 -42.32
C ASP A 317 -21.32 -13.89 -43.28
N SER A 318 -20.89 -12.66 -42.98
CA SER A 318 -21.09 -11.53 -43.92
C SER A 318 -20.35 -11.72 -45.25
N GLN A 319 -19.18 -12.37 -45.25
CA GLN A 319 -18.44 -12.69 -46.46
C GLN A 319 -19.11 -13.80 -47.27
N ARG A 320 -19.75 -14.78 -46.61
CA ARG A 320 -20.55 -15.83 -47.26
C ARG A 320 -21.79 -15.23 -47.93
N ASP A 321 -22.52 -14.37 -47.24
CA ASP A 321 -23.71 -13.69 -47.80
C ASP A 321 -23.36 -12.83 -49.03
N MET A 322 -22.17 -12.21 -49.04
CA MET A 322 -21.64 -11.46 -50.20
C MET A 322 -21.22 -12.34 -51.38
N ILE A 323 -20.82 -13.59 -51.14
CA ILE A 323 -20.48 -14.56 -52.19
C ILE A 323 -21.77 -15.12 -52.81
N ASP A 324 -22.76 -15.49 -51.99
CA ASP A 324 -24.05 -15.99 -52.45
C ASP A 324 -24.81 -14.94 -53.28
N THR A 325 -24.77 -13.67 -52.91
CA THR A 325 -25.36 -12.58 -53.72
C THR A 325 -24.64 -12.34 -55.05
N ARG A 326 -23.35 -12.66 -55.16
CA ARG A 326 -22.61 -12.55 -56.43
C ARG A 326 -22.96 -13.67 -57.41
N GLU A 327 -23.21 -14.89 -56.94
CA GLU A 327 -23.60 -16.01 -57.81
C GLU A 327 -24.97 -15.82 -58.47
N THR A 328 -25.90 -15.11 -57.81
CA THR A 328 -27.21 -14.79 -58.41
C THR A 328 -27.18 -13.72 -59.51
N THR A 329 -26.03 -13.07 -59.75
CA THR A 329 -25.89 -11.96 -60.71
C THR A 329 -25.03 -12.31 -61.94
N TYR A 330 -24.88 -13.59 -62.28
CA TYR A 330 -24.28 -14.00 -63.56
C TYR A 330 -25.33 -14.04 -64.67
N ILE A 331 -25.42 -12.98 -65.46
CA ILE A 331 -26.13 -12.97 -66.75
C ILE A 331 -25.09 -13.33 -67.84
N PRO A 332 -25.20 -14.48 -68.53
CA PRO A 332 -24.25 -14.83 -69.58
C PRO A 332 -24.34 -13.82 -70.73
N GLN A 333 -23.21 -13.18 -71.06
CA GLN A 333 -23.09 -12.35 -72.26
C GLN A 333 -23.24 -13.25 -73.50
N LYS A 334 -24.31 -13.02 -74.29
CA LYS A 334 -24.47 -13.61 -75.61
C LYS A 334 -23.27 -13.23 -76.49
N SER A 335 -22.54 -14.25 -76.94
CA SER A 335 -21.50 -14.19 -77.97
C SER A 335 -21.99 -13.40 -79.19
N LYS A 336 -21.23 -12.36 -79.56
CA LYS A 336 -21.50 -11.43 -80.66
C LYS A 336 -20.70 -11.85 -81.90
N TYR A 337 -20.82 -13.10 -82.34
CA TYR A 337 -20.32 -13.54 -83.64
C TYR A 337 -21.30 -14.53 -84.27
N ASP A 338 -22.37 -13.98 -84.83
CA ASP A 338 -23.24 -14.68 -85.78
C ASP A 338 -22.67 -14.44 -87.18
N ILE A 339 -22.14 -15.50 -87.79
CA ILE A 339 -21.46 -15.50 -89.10
C ILE A 339 -22.41 -15.96 -90.21
N SER A 340 -23.72 -16.04 -89.94
CA SER A 340 -24.75 -16.55 -90.87
C SER A 340 -24.97 -15.68 -92.13
N HIS A 341 -24.30 -14.54 -92.25
CA HIS A 341 -24.36 -13.69 -93.45
C HIS A 341 -23.20 -13.90 -94.46
N ILE A 342 -22.29 -14.86 -94.27
CA ILE A 342 -21.10 -15.04 -95.12
C ILE A 342 -21.18 -16.25 -96.09
N ILE A 343 -22.29 -16.98 -96.16
CA ILE A 343 -22.46 -18.02 -97.20
C ILE A 343 -23.58 -17.60 -98.16
N GLY A 344 -23.15 -16.97 -99.26
CA GLY A 344 -24.00 -16.62 -100.39
C GLY A 344 -24.34 -17.83 -101.26
N ASN A 345 -25.47 -17.71 -101.95
CA ASN A 345 -25.87 -18.57 -103.05
C ASN A 345 -24.99 -18.27 -104.27
N ASP A 346 -24.29 -19.29 -104.74
CA ASP A 346 -24.16 -19.61 -106.18
C ASP A 346 -24.63 -21.06 -106.36
#